data_AF-A0A952QQS6-F1
#
_entry.id   AF-A0A952QQS6-F1
#
_cell.length_a   1.000
_cell.length_b   1.000
_cell.length_c   1.000
_cell.angle_alpha   90.00
_cell.angle_beta   90.00
_cell.angle_gamma   90.00
#
_symmetry.space_group_name_H-M   'P 1'
#
loop_
_entity.id
_entity.type
_entity.pdbx_description
1 polymer ?
#
loop_
_entity_poly.entity_id
_entity_poly.type
_entity_poly.pdbx_seq_one_letter_code
_entity_poly.pdbx_strand_id
1 'polypeptide(L)' 'MNPRLSTSDPLGKVEAYTYDGNDNLLTRITPKNETISFAYDAVNQLLSKTLPGSQVTSYLYDLATL' A
#
# COMPACT_ATOMS: atom_id res chain seq x y z
N MET A 1 5.80 -7.71 11.79
CA MET A 1 4.88 -6.91 12.64
C MET A 1 4.28 -5.87 11.70
N ASN A 2 2.96 -5.65 11.67
CA ASN A 2 2.35 -4.59 10.82
C ASN A 2 2.22 -3.30 11.64
N PRO A 3 3.18 -2.36 11.60
CA PRO A 3 2.97 -1.07 12.23
C PRO A 3 1.82 -0.35 11.51
N ARG A 4 0.83 0.08 12.29
CA ARG A 4 -0.21 0.99 11.82
C ARG A 4 0.21 2.40 12.21
N LEU A 5 0.55 3.22 11.22
CA LEU A 5 0.79 4.64 11.42
C LEU A 5 -0.50 5.40 11.07
N SER A 6 -0.82 6.44 11.83
CA SER A 6 -1.93 7.34 11.53
C SER A 6 -1.52 8.78 11.79
N THR A 7 -1.85 9.67 10.86
CA THR A 7 -1.63 11.11 10.96
C THR A 7 -2.98 11.81 10.83
N SER A 8 -3.16 12.89 11.58
CA SER A 8 -4.33 13.75 11.48
C SER A 8 -3.90 15.18 11.19
N ASP A 9 -4.51 15.84 10.22
CA ASP A 9 -4.32 17.28 10.03
C ASP A 9 -5.11 18.09 11.10
N PRO A 10 -4.84 19.41 11.27
CA PRO A 10 -5.59 20.25 12.20
C PRO A 10 -7.10 20.34 11.92
N LEU A 11 -7.56 19.89 10.75
CA LEU A 11 -8.97 19.83 10.36
C LEU A 11 -9.60 18.46 10.70
N GLY A 12 -8.85 17.57 11.36
CA GLY A 12 -9.30 16.24 11.76
C GLY A 12 -9.32 15.21 10.63
N LYS A 13 -8.74 15.51 9.47
CA LYS A 13 -8.61 14.54 8.39
C LYS A 13 -7.54 13.52 8.72
N VAL A 14 -7.92 12.25 8.70
CA VAL A 14 -7.05 11.14 9.08
C VAL A 14 -6.48 10.46 7.83
N GLU A 15 -5.18 10.24 7.85
CA GLU A 15 -4.51 9.34 6.94
C GLU A 15 -3.92 8.18 7.74
N ALA A 16 -3.97 6.96 7.20
CA ALA A 16 -3.41 5.79 7.88
C ALA A 16 -2.70 4.86 6.91
N TYR A 17 -1.67 4.18 7.42
CA TYR A 17 -0.81 3.29 6.65
C TYR A 17 -0.60 1.98 7.41
N THR A 18 -0.52 0.88 6.67
CA THR A 18 -0.05 -0.41 7.21
C THR A 18 1.10 -0.94 6.36
N TYR A 19 2.01 -1.65 6.99
CA TYR A 19 3.22 -2.17 6.35
C TYR A 19 3.37 -3.66 6.62
N ASP A 20 4.07 -4.38 5.74
CA ASP A 20 4.50 -5.75 5.99
C ASP A 20 5.76 -5.80 6.87
N GLY A 21 6.33 -7.00 7.05
CA GLY A 21 7.56 -7.19 7.84
C GLY A 21 8.84 -6.65 7.19
N ASN A 22 8.79 -6.24 5.92
CA ASN A 22 9.90 -5.70 5.14
C ASN A 22 9.75 -4.19 4.90
N ASP A 23 8.86 -3.52 5.65
CA ASP A 23 8.50 -2.11 5.51
C ASP A 23 7.86 -1.73 4.15
N ASN A 24 7.30 -2.70 3.42
CA ASN A 24 6.50 -2.40 2.23
C ASN A 24 5.10 -1.93 2.64
N LEU A 25 4.59 -0.88 2.00
CA LEU A 25 3.27 -0.31 2.29
C LEU A 25 2.15 -1.25 1.81
N LEU A 26 1.39 -1.89 2.70
CA LEU A 26 0.27 -2.77 2.34
C LEU A 26 -1.02 -2.02 2.07
N THR A 27 -1.36 -1.04 2.92
CA THR A 27 -2.58 -0.24 2.76
C THR A 27 -2.35 1.22 3.09
N ARG A 28 -3.05 2.10 2.36
CA ARG A 28 -3.18 3.53 2.66
C ARG A 28 -4.66 3.88 2.73
N ILE A 29 -5.11 4.39 3.87
CA ILE A 29 -6.44 4.98 4.04
C ILE A 29 -6.30 6.49 3.88
N THR A 30 -6.99 7.06 2.89
CA THR A 30 -6.93 8.50 2.61
C THR A 30 -7.82 9.30 3.58
N PRO A 31 -7.63 10.63 3.66
CA PRO A 31 -8.57 11.55 4.31
C PRO A 31 -10.05 11.42 3.95
N LYS A 32 -10.36 10.84 2.78
CA LYS A 32 -11.73 10.58 2.32
C LYS A 32 -12.27 9.22 2.79
N ASN A 33 -11.53 8.54 3.67
CA ASN A 33 -11.79 7.19 4.13
C ASN A 33 -11.80 6.16 2.99
N GLU A 34 -10.96 6.40 1.97
CA GLU A 34 -10.80 5.50 0.84
C GLU A 34 -9.55 4.64 1.04
N THR A 35 -9.64 3.34 0.72
CA THR A 35 -8.51 2.41 0.87
C THR A 35 -7.82 2.16 -0.46
N ILE A 36 -6.50 2.32 -0.46
CA ILE A 36 -5.60 1.89 -1.53
C ILE A 36 -4.79 0.71 -0.99
N SER A 37 -4.74 -0.39 -1.74
CA SER A 37 -3.98 -1.59 -1.37
C SER A 37 -2.83 -1.83 -2.34
N PHE A 38 -1.76 -2.43 -1.83
CA PHE A 38 -0.57 -2.77 -2.60
C PHE A 38 -0.16 -4.22 -2.31
N ALA A 39 0.35 -4.92 -3.32
CA ALA A 39 0.89 -6.26 -3.18
C ALA A 39 2.30 -6.32 -3.74
N TYR A 40 3.16 -7.12 -3.12
CA TYR A 40 4.57 -7.23 -3.45
C TYR A 40 4.96 -8.69 -3.67
N ASP A 41 6.01 -8.90 -4.46
CA ASP A 41 6.64 -10.22 -4.60
C ASP A 41 7.61 -10.53 -3.45
N ALA A 42 8.22 -11.71 -3.49
CA ALA A 42 9.13 -12.17 -2.45
C ALA A 42 10.44 -11.36 -2.34
N VAL A 43 10.74 -10.51 -3.33
CA VAL A 43 11.93 -9.66 -3.38
C VAL A 43 11.57 -8.15 -3.29
N ASN A 44 10.38 -7.84 -2.76
CA ASN A 44 9.87 -6.50 -2.47
C ASN A 44 9.55 -5.63 -3.72
N GLN A 45 9.27 -6.25 -4.86
CA GLN A 45 8.80 -5.52 -6.05
C GLN A 45 7.28 -5.43 -6.05
N LEU A 46 6.73 -4.26 -6.41
CA LEU A 46 5.29 -4.00 -6.40
C LEU A 46 4.57 -4.76 -7.52
N LEU A 47 3.81 -5.80 -7.20
CA LEU A 47 3.01 -6.56 -8.16
C LEU A 47 1.70 -5.87 -8.54
N SER A 48 1.04 -5.21 -7.59
CA SER A 48 -0.23 -4.54 -7.87
C SER A 48 -0.52 -3.36 -6.97
N LYS A 49 -1.28 -2.40 -7.51
CA LYS A 49 -1.90 -1.29 -6.80
C LYS A 49 -3.38 -1.28 -7.10
N THR A 50 -4.19 -1.36 -6.06
CA THR A 50 -5.66 -1.35 -6.14
C THR A 50 -6.18 -0.04 -5.57
N LEU A 51 -6.81 0.76 -6.41
CA LEU A 51 -7.50 1.98 -6.04
C LEU A 51 -8.95 1.69 -5.58
N PRO A 52 -9.57 2.64 -4.85
CA PRO A 52 -10.99 2.58 -4.54
C PRO A 52 -11.84 2.39 -5.81
N GLY A 53 -12.93 1.62 -5.71
CA GLY A 53 -13.75 1.27 -6.87
C GLY A 53 -13.15 0.17 -7.76
N SER A 54 -12.21 -0.61 -7.22
CA SER A 54 -11.64 -1.81 -7.86
C SER A 54 -10.83 -1.56 -9.14
N GLN A 55 -10.34 -0.34 -9.34
CA GLN A 55 -9.37 -0.07 -10.40
C GLN A 55 -7.99 -0.62 -9.99
N VAL A 56 -7.45 -1.54 -10.79
CA VAL A 56 -6.18 -2.24 -10.51
C VAL A 56 -5.15 -1.89 -11.56
N THR A 57 -3.94 -1.57 -11.11
CA THR A 57 -2.73 -1.52 -11.95
C THR A 57 -1.81 -2.66 -11.52
N SER A 58 -1.39 -3.50 -12.47
CA SER A 58 -0.48 -4.62 -12.22
C SER A 58 0.85 -4.39 -12.91
N TYR A 59 1.92 -4.85 -12.28
CA TYR A 59 3.28 -4.80 -12.81
C TYR A 59 3.82 -6.22 -12.90
N LEU A 60 4.51 -6.49 -14.00
CA LEU A 60 5.20 -7.76 -14.24
C LEU A 60 6.67 -7.44 -14.37
N TYR A 61 7.48 -8.14 -13.58
CA TYR A 61 8.92 -8.06 -13.62
C TYR A 61 9.44 -9.37 -14.19
N ASP A 62 10.40 -9.28 -15.09
CA ASP A 62 11.13 -10.46 -15.52
C ASP A 62 11.91 -11.00 -14.33
N LEU A 63 11.88 -12.31 -14.14
CA LEU A 63 12.80 -12.98 -13.23
C LEU A 63 14.19 -12.77 -13.81
N ALA A 64 14.97 -11.87 -13.19
CA ALA A 64 16.40 -11.78 -13.48
C ALA A 64 17.02 -13.11 -13.06
N THR A 65 17.16 -14.02 -14.02
CA THR A 65 17.95 -15.23 -13.84
C THR A 65 19.39 -14.80 -13.61
N LEU A 66 19.91 -15.07 -12.40
CA LEU A 66 21.30 -14.88 -12.02
C LEU A 66 22.20 -15.96 -12.65
#